data_AF-A0A1E1F9S8-F1
#
_entry.id   AF-A0A1E1F9S8-F1
#
_cell.length_a   1.000
_cell.length_b   1.000
_cell.length_c   1.000
_cell.angle_alpha   90.00
_cell.angle_beta   90.00
_cell.angle_gamma   90.00
#
_symmetry.space_group_name_H-M   'P 1'
#
loop_
_entity.id
_entity.type
_entity.pdbx_description
1 polymer ?
#
loop_
_entity_poly.entity_id
_entity_poly.type
_entity_poly.pdbx_seq_one_letter_code
_entity_poly.pdbx_strand_id
1 'polypeptide(L)'
;ELLEAAFLVSSMLVEIPLLASIDSEEQKRKVISKPFRRLLDFADRQVFTGPPESTRDHIMQASKALQDGEWEKCRDLIQSIKIWNLMPEFAS
;
A
#
# COMPACT_ATOMS: atom_id res chain seq x y z
N GLU A 1 6.52 -12.51 -6.26
CA GLU A 1 7.00 -11.12 -6.06
C GLU A 1 6.34 -10.07 -6.96
N LEU A 2 6.59 -9.98 -8.27
CA LEU A 2 5.98 -8.90 -9.11
C LEU A 2 4.44 -8.88 -9.08
N LEU A 3 3.81 -10.05 -9.25
CA LEU A 3 2.35 -10.18 -9.15
C LEU A 3 1.81 -9.71 -7.80
N GLU A 4 2.54 -10.03 -6.71
CA GLU A 4 2.15 -9.61 -5.36
C GLU A 4 2.27 -8.09 -5.21
N ALA A 5 3.36 -7.49 -5.71
CA ALA A 5 3.54 -6.04 -5.72
C ALA A 5 2.38 -5.34 -6.45
N ALA A 6 2.06 -5.80 -7.67
CA ALA A 6 0.96 -5.26 -8.45
C ALA A 6 -0.39 -5.42 -7.73
N PHE A 7 -0.65 -6.58 -7.14
CA PHE A 7 -1.87 -6.84 -6.37
C PHE A 7 -2.00 -5.93 -5.15
N LEU A 8 -0.92 -5.76 -4.37
CA LEU A 8 -0.92 -4.95 -3.16
C LEU A 8 -1.04 -3.46 -3.47
N VAL A 9 -0.35 -2.95 -4.49
CA VAL A 9 -0.49 -1.56 -4.95
C VAL A 9 -1.92 -1.29 -5.44
N SER A 10 -2.48 -2.21 -6.24
CA SER A 10 -3.87 -2.09 -6.69
C SER A 10 -4.85 -2.11 -5.52
N SER A 11 -4.63 -2.99 -4.54
CA SER A 11 -5.45 -3.05 -3.32
C SER A 11 -5.37 -1.73 -2.53
N MET A 12 -4.16 -1.19 -2.34
CA MET A 12 -3.92 0.07 -1.65
C MET A 12 -4.71 1.23 -2.26
N LEU A 13 -4.67 1.37 -3.59
CA LEU A 13 -5.33 2.47 -4.31
C LEU A 13 -6.86 2.46 -4.17
N VAL A 14 -7.47 1.33 -3.82
CA VAL A 14 -8.92 1.22 -3.61
C VAL A 14 -9.29 1.19 -2.13
N GLU A 15 -8.53 0.46 -1.31
CA GLU A 15 -8.81 0.30 0.13
C GLU A 15 -8.55 1.57 0.93
N ILE A 16 -7.49 2.34 0.62
CA ILE A 16 -7.15 3.54 1.39
C ILE A 16 -8.22 4.64 1.21
N PRO A 17 -8.69 4.97 -0.02
CA PRO A 17 -9.82 5.88 -0.18
C PRO A 17 -11.12 5.35 0.43
N LEU A 18 -11.38 4.04 0.32
CA LEU A 18 -12.55 3.43 0.95
C LEU A 18 -12.51 3.68 2.46
N LEU A 19 -11.36 3.43 3.09
CA LEU A 19 -11.12 3.66 4.51
C LEU A 19 -11.36 5.11 4.93
N ALA A 20 -10.82 6.05 4.18
CA ALA A 20 -10.98 7.47 4.44
C ALA A 20 -12.45 7.93 4.30
N SER A 21 -13.25 7.25 3.48
CA SER A 21 -14.67 7.56 3.26
C SER A 21 -15.65 6.90 4.25
N ILE A 22 -15.15 6.13 5.23
CA ILE A 22 -16.03 5.47 6.22
C ILE A 22 -16.62 6.51 7.16
N ASP A 23 -17.94 6.69 7.08
CA ASP A 23 -18.74 7.52 7.97
C ASP A 23 -19.84 6.72 8.72
N SER A 24 -20.00 5.43 8.42
CA SER A 24 -20.97 4.53 9.06
C SER A 24 -20.42 3.16 9.44
N GLU A 25 -21.08 2.48 10.39
CA GLU A 25 -20.73 1.11 10.81
C GLU A 25 -20.93 0.06 9.70
N GLU A 26 -21.84 0.30 8.75
CA GLU A 26 -22.04 -0.59 7.61
C GLU A 26 -20.87 -0.51 6.63
N GLN A 27 -20.36 0.70 6.37
CA GLN A 27 -19.17 0.91 5.54
C GLN A 27 -17.91 0.30 6.17
N LYS A 28 -17.78 0.28 7.50
CA LYS A 28 -16.68 -0.41 8.20
C LYS A 28 -16.57 -1.89 7.87
N ARG A 29 -17.68 -2.54 7.49
CA ARG A 29 -17.70 -3.97 7.14
C ARG A 29 -17.25 -4.23 5.71
N LYS A 30 -17.19 -3.21 4.85
CA LYS A 30 -16.72 -3.35 3.47
C LYS A 30 -15.20 -3.47 3.46
N VAL A 31 -14.74 -4.66 3.10
CA VAL A 31 -13.32 -4.97 2.88
C VAL A 31 -13.20 -5.59 1.50
N ILE A 32 -12.37 -4.98 0.64
CA ILE A 32 -12.14 -5.40 -0.74
C ILE A 32 -11.06 -6.48 -0.75
N SER A 33 -9.95 -6.22 -0.06
CA SER A 33 -8.78 -7.11 0.00
C SER A 33 -8.45 -7.44 1.45
N LYS A 34 -8.98 -8.57 1.93
CA LYS A 34 -8.67 -9.12 3.26
C LYS A 34 -7.16 -9.29 3.51
N PRO A 35 -6.34 -9.78 2.54
CA PRO A 35 -4.90 -9.90 2.75
C PRO A 35 -4.21 -8.56 2.94
N PHE A 36 -4.53 -7.56 2.10
CA PHE A 36 -4.00 -6.21 2.24
C PHE A 36 -4.38 -5.60 3.59
N ARG A 37 -5.65 -5.73 3.99
CA ARG A 37 -6.14 -5.21 5.26
C ARG A 37 -5.35 -5.74 6.45
N ARG A 38 -5.06 -7.04 6.48
CA ARG A 38 -4.26 -7.66 7.56
C ARG A 38 -2.83 -7.11 7.61
N LEU A 39 -2.22 -6.85 6.45
CA LEU A 39 -0.88 -6.27 6.40
C LEU A 39 -0.89 -4.83 6.91
N LEU A 40 -1.90 -4.05 6.52
CA LEU A 40 -2.07 -2.67 6.99
C LEU A 40 -2.28 -2.62 8.50
N ASP A 41 -3.18 -3.45 9.04
CA ASP A 41 -3.43 -3.55 10.49
C ASP A 41 -2.17 -3.97 11.28
N PHE A 42 -1.31 -4.79 10.68
CA PHE A 42 -0.04 -5.18 11.28
C PHE A 42 0.96 -4.02 11.27
N ALA A 43 1.08 -3.32 10.14
CA ALA A 43 1.94 -2.15 9.99
C ALA A 43 1.54 -1.01 10.96
N ASP A 44 0.24 -0.77 11.15
CA ASP A 44 -0.28 0.26 12.06
C ASP A 44 0.06 0.00 13.54
N ARG A 45 0.27 -1.26 13.93
CA ARG A 45 0.65 -1.64 15.30
C ARG A 45 2.15 -1.50 15.56
N GLN A 46 2.97 -1.31 14.52
CA GLN A 46 4.41 -1.14 14.70
C GLN A 46 4.73 0.26 15.19
N VAL A 47 5.36 0.33 16.37
CA VAL A 47 5.76 1.60 17.02
C VAL A 47 7.00 2.21 16.35
N PHE A 48 7.81 1.39 15.67
CA PHE A 48 8.99 1.82 14.94
C PHE A 48 8.91 1.35 13.49
N THR A 49 9.05 2.29 12.57
CA THR A 49 9.11 2.02 11.13
C THR A 49 10.45 2.54 10.62
N GLY A 50 11.38 1.62 10.32
CA GLY A 50 12.64 1.96 9.67
C GLY A 50 12.47 2.23 8.17
N PRO A 51 13.54 2.57 7.44
CA PRO A 51 13.51 2.61 5.98
C PRO A 51 12.96 1.30 5.40
N PRO A 52 12.19 1.33 4.30
CA PRO A 52 11.57 0.13 3.77
C PRO A 52 12.62 -0.81 3.15
N GLU A 53 12.66 -2.06 3.62
CA GLU A 53 13.66 -3.05 3.18
C GLU A 53 13.08 -4.07 2.19
N SER A 54 11.77 -4.33 2.26
CA SER A 54 11.06 -5.23 1.35
C SER A 54 10.03 -4.50 0.50
N THR A 55 9.55 -5.16 -0.56
CA THR A 55 8.42 -4.68 -1.38
C THR A 55 7.18 -4.40 -0.53
N ARG A 56 6.91 -5.25 0.47
CA ARG A 56 5.74 -5.05 1.35
C ARG A 56 5.93 -3.82 2.24
N ASP A 57 7.12 -3.60 2.77
CA ASP A 57 7.40 -2.42 3.61
C ASP A 57 7.20 -1.12 2.82
N HIS A 58 7.69 -1.08 1.58
CA HIS A 58 7.45 0.06 0.68
C HIS A 58 5.96 0.34 0.53
N ILE A 59 5.16 -0.69 0.25
CA ILE A 59 3.72 -0.53 0.02
C ILE A 59 2.98 -0.15 1.31
N MET A 60 3.36 -0.70 2.47
CA MET A 60 2.73 -0.34 3.76
C MET A 60 3.06 1.09 4.17
N GLN A 61 4.31 1.53 3.98
CA GLN A 61 4.68 2.92 4.24
C GLN A 61 4.01 3.88 3.24
N ALA A 62 3.88 3.49 1.96
CA ALA A 62 3.15 4.26 0.96
C ALA A 62 1.66 4.37 1.31
N SER A 63 1.08 3.29 1.85
CA SER A 63 -0.31 3.25 2.32
C SER A 63 -0.53 4.27 3.45
N LYS A 64 0.40 4.34 4.41
CA LYS A 64 0.38 5.32 5.51
C LYS A 64 0.48 6.75 4.98
N ALA A 65 1.46 7.01 4.11
CA ALA A 65 1.63 8.32 3.47
C ALA A 65 0.35 8.75 2.72
N LEU A 66 -0.31 7.81 2.03
CA LEU A 66 -1.58 8.08 1.34
C LEU A 66 -2.73 8.37 2.31
N GLN A 67 -2.81 7.69 3.46
CA GLN A 67 -3.78 8.00 4.52
C GLN A 67 -3.59 9.40 5.09
N ASP A 68 -2.33 9.84 5.22
CA ASP A 68 -1.95 11.16 5.73
C ASP A 68 -2.08 12.27 4.68
N GLY A 69 -2.43 11.93 3.43
CA GLY A 69 -2.54 12.88 2.31
C GLY A 69 -1.21 13.24 1.64
N GLU A 70 -0.11 12.61 2.02
CA GLU A 70 1.24 12.78 1.47
C GLU A 70 1.40 12.01 0.13
N TRP A 71 0.65 12.41 -0.90
CA TRP A 71 0.59 11.67 -2.17
C TRP A 71 1.94 11.57 -2.90
N GLU A 72 2.80 12.59 -2.82
CA GLU A 72 4.12 12.58 -3.45
C GLU A 72 5.03 11.53 -2.81
N LYS A 73 5.02 11.44 -1.48
CA LYS A 73 5.77 10.42 -0.74
C LYS A 73 5.23 9.02 -1.02
N CYS A 74 3.91 8.86 -1.11
CA CYS A 74 3.30 7.60 -1.55
C CYS A 74 3.80 7.20 -2.94
N ARG A 75 3.76 8.12 -3.91
CA ARG A 75 4.29 7.89 -5.26
C ARG A 75 5.75 7.46 -5.22
N ASP A 76 6.60 8.21 -4.52
CA ASP A 76 8.03 7.98 -4.49
C ASP A 76 8.38 6.61 -3.87
N LEU A 77 7.69 6.23 -2.79
CA LEU A 77 7.80 4.91 -2.16
C LEU A 77 7.36 3.77 -3.09
N ILE A 78 6.29 3.96 -3.87
CA ILE A 78 5.86 2.95 -4.84
C ILE A 78 6.84 2.86 -6.00
N GLN A 79 7.31 3.99 -6.54
CA GLN A 79 8.23 4.00 -7.68
C GLN A 79 9.62 3.45 -7.33
N SER A 80 10.07 3.56 -6.08
CA SER A 80 11.38 3.06 -5.65
C SER A 80 11.46 1.53 -5.54
N ILE A 81 10.35 0.80 -5.67
CA ILE A 81 10.35 -0.66 -5.59
C ILE A 81 11.06 -1.23 -6.82
N LYS A 82 12.23 -1.83 -6.61
CA LYS A 82 13.07 -2.38 -7.68
C LYS A 82 12.39 -3.48 -8.53
N ILE A 83 11.31 -4.08 -8.03
CA ILE A 83 10.58 -5.14 -8.74
C ILE A 83 10.00 -4.67 -10.07
N TRP A 84 9.73 -3.37 -10.23
CA TRP A 84 9.20 -2.81 -11.48
C TRP A 84 10.18 -2.95 -12.64
N ASN A 85 11.47 -3.10 -12.38
CA ASN A 85 12.49 -3.34 -13.41
C ASN A 85 12.28 -4.66 -14.18
N LEU A 86 11.40 -5.55 -13.69
CA LEU A 86 11.02 -6.76 -14.40
C LEU A 86 9.93 -6.53 -15.46
N MET A 87 9.34 -5.34 -15.52
CA MET A 87 8.32 -4.99 -16.51
C MET A 87 8.96 -4.74 -17.89
N PRO A 88 8.31 -5.13 -18.99
CA PRO A 88 8.88 -5.05 -20.34
C PRO A 88 9.32 -3.64 -20.75
N GLU A 89 8.63 -2.61 -20.26
CA GLU A 89 8.89 -1.20 -20.60
C GLU A 89 10.22 -0.67 -20.02
N PHE A 90 10.83 -1.37 -19.07
CA PHE A 90 12.14 -1.04 -18.51
C PHE A 90 13.29 -1.80 -19.19
N ALA A 91 12.98 -2.77 -20.05
CA ALA A 91 13.97 -3.55 -20.80
C ALA A 91 14.29 -2.95 -22.18
N SER A 92 13.52 -1.94 -22.62
CA SER A 92 13.64 -1.28 -23.94
C SER A 92 14.43 0.01 -23.90
#